data_AF-A0A382A7Y8-F1
#
_entry.id   AF-A0A382A7Y8-F1
#
_cell.length_a   1.000
_cell.length_b   1.000
_cell.length_c   1.000
_cell.angle_alpha   90.00
_cell.angle_beta   90.00
_cell.angle_gamma   90.00
#
_symmetry.space_group_name_H-M   'P 1'
#
loop_
_entity.id
_entity.type
_entity.pdbx_description
1 polymer ?
#
loop_
_entity_poly.entity_id
_entity_poly.type
_entity_poly.pdbx_seq_one_letter_code
_entity_poly.pdbx_strand_id
1 'polypeptide(L)' 'GHHTLVWQGRNQLGHSVGTGIYFVRLQTENTRSVQKLIYLK' A
#
# COMPACT_ATOMS: atom_id res chain seq x y z
N GLY A 1 1.87 -17.05 -8.57
CA GLY A 1 1.92 -16.36 -9.87
C GLY A 1 2.35 -14.91 -9.66
N HIS A 2 2.39 -14.09 -10.72
CA HIS A 2 2.64 -12.66 -10.60
C HIS A 2 1.33 -11.93 -10.25
N HIS A 3 1.37 -11.05 -9.24
CA HIS A 3 0.19 -10.32 -8.75
C HIS A 3 0.53 -8.84 -8.58
N THR A 4 -0.42 -7.95 -8.92
CA THR A 4 -0.25 -6.51 -8.83
C THR A 4 -1.27 -5.93 -7.86
N LEU A 5 -0.82 -5.04 -6.97
CA LEU A 5 -1.66 -4.30 -6.04
C LEU A 5 -1.57 -2.80 -6.39
N VAL A 6 -2.73 -2.17 -6.59
CA VAL A 6 -2.84 -0.73 -6.86
C VAL A 6 -3.64 -0.11 -5.72
N TRP A 7 -3.02 0.81 -4.97
CA TRP A 7 -3.68 1.55 -3.92
C TRP A 7 -4.23 2.88 -4.44
N GLN A 8 -5.50 3.16 -4.15
CA GLN A 8 -6.23 4.35 -4.62
C GLN A 8 -5.97 5.61 -3.78
N GLY A 9 -4.95 5.61 -2.91
CA GLY A 9 -4.63 6.77 -2.07
C GLY A 9 -5.73 7.12 -1.05
N ARG A 10 -6.55 6.15 -0.64
CA ARG A 10 -7.64 6.33 0.33
C ARG A 10 -7.38 5.55 1.62
N ASN A 11 -7.76 6.14 2.75
CA ASN A 11 -7.77 5.48 4.04
C ASN A 11 -9.05 4.64 4.24
N GLN A 12 -9.18 4.01 5.40
CA GLN A 12 -10.32 3.13 5.73
C GLN A 12 -11.66 3.88 5.81
N LEU A 13 -11.64 5.20 6.03
CA LEU A 13 -12.84 6.05 6.03
C LEU A 13 -13.21 6.52 4.62
N GLY A 14 -12.47 6.11 3.59
CA GLY A 14 -12.68 6.54 2.20
C GLY A 14 -12.11 7.91 1.86
N HIS A 15 -11.44 8.57 2.82
CA HIS A 15 -10.83 9.89 2.62
C HIS A 15 -9.49 9.75 1.88
N SER A 16 -9.20 10.69 0.98
CA SER A 16 -7.89 10.79 0.35
C SER A 16 -6.81 11.09 1.39
N VAL A 17 -5.70 10.37 1.32
CA VAL A 17 -4.51 10.68 2.10
C VAL A 17 -3.70 11.81 1.46
N GLY A 18 -2.82 12.44 2.25
CA GLY A 18 -1.89 13.45 1.75
C GLY A 18 -0.71 12.84 0.99
N THR A 19 0.07 13.69 0.31
CA THR A 19 1.37 13.31 -0.25
C THR A 19 2.30 12.80 0.86
N GLY A 20 2.98 11.69 0.62
CA GLY A 20 3.87 11.12 1.64
C GLY A 20 4.45 9.75 1.29
N ILE A 21 5.21 9.21 2.24
CA ILE A 21 5.77 7.86 2.16
C ILE A 21 4.83 6.90 2.89
N TYR A 22 4.45 5.82 2.21
CA TYR A 22 3.57 4.79 2.75
C TYR A 22 4.25 3.43 2.67
N PHE A 23 3.89 2.52 3.58
CA PHE A 23 4.37 1.15 3.57
C PHE A 23 3.19 0.20 3.39
N VAL A 24 3.28 -0.65 2.38
CA VAL A 24 2.36 -1.78 2.17
C VAL A 24 3.03 -3.02 2.68
N ARG A 25 2.29 -3.82 3.46
CA ARG A 25 2.74 -5.12 3.96
C ARG A 25 1.80 -6.20 3.46
N LEU A 26 2.35 -7.18 2.78
CA LEU A 26 1.67 -8.44 2.49
C LEU A 26 2.24 -9.51 3.43
N GLN A 27 1.37 -10.18 4.17
CA GLN A 27 1.76 -11.22 5.10
C GLN A 27 0.88 -12.45 4.91
N THR A 28 1.52 -13.60 4.75
CA THR A 28 0.92 -14.94 4.78
C THR A 28 1.58 -15.71 5.94
N GLU A 29 1.16 -16.95 6.16
CA GLU A 29 1.76 -17.82 7.18
C GLU A 29 3.29 -17.97 7.01
N ASN A 30 3.76 -18.13 5.77
CA ASN A 30 5.16 -18.41 5.46
C ASN A 30 5.90 -17.26 4.75
N THR A 31 5.26 -16.11 4.55
CA THR A 31 5.86 -15.03 3.75
C THR A 31 5.51 -13.66 4.31
N ARG A 32 6.52 -12.79 4.32
CA ARG A 32 6.38 -11.37 4.63
C ARG A 32 7.03 -10.55 3.53
N SER A 33 6.26 -9.65 2.91
CA SER A 33 6.75 -8.70 1.92
C SER A 33 6.35 -7.29 2.34
N VAL A 34 7.29 -6.35 2.25
CA VAL A 34 7.06 -4.94 2.57
C VAL A 34 7.51 -4.10 1.38
N GLN A 35 6.65 -3.19 0.93
CA GLN A 35 6.92 -2.27 -0.15
C GLN A 35 6.77 -0.83 0.33
N LYS A 36 7.77 -0.01 0.04
CA LYS A 36 7.72 1.44 0.27
C LYS A 36 7.14 2.10 -0.96
N LEU A 37 6.13 2.95 -0.76
CA LEU A 37 5.48 3.74 -1.79
C LEU A 37 5.75 5.21 -1.54
N ILE A 38 5.96 5.96 -2.63
CA ILE A 38 5.91 7.42 -2.61
C ILE A 38 4.59 7.78 -3.28
N TYR A 39 3.68 8.38 -2.53
CA TYR A 39 2.40 8.85 -3.05
C TYR A 39 2.48 10.37 -3.20
N LEU A 40 2.28 10.83 -4.42
CA LEU A 40 2.24 12.24 -4.79
C LEU A 40 0.84 12.50 -5.36
N LYS A 41 0.18 13.55 -4.88
CA LYS A 41 -1.14 13.98 -5.36
C LYS A 41 -1.03 14.92 -6.55
#